data_AF-A0A7C4X3Y4-F1
#
_entry.id   AF-A0A7C4X3Y4-F1
#
_cell.length_a   1.000
_cell.length_b   1.000
_cell.length_c   1.000
_cell.angle_alpha   90.00
_cell.angle_beta   90.00
_cell.angle_gamma   90.00
#
_symmetry.space_group_name_H-M   'P 1'
#
loop_
_entity.id
_entity.type
_entity.pdbx_description
1 polymer ?
#
loop_
_entity_poly.entity_id
_entity_poly.type
_entity_poly.pdbx_seq_one_letter_code
_entity_poly.pdbx_strand_id
1 'polypeptide(L)'
;GAPRAEILSRYEAPRGELVHFIRTNNSDRVERLDIRTPTLANWTSVAVSLVGENLADIPVVAAAIDPCLSCTSRVTIVDREERRTTVTTLDDLRAYGIRFYREREGR
;
A
#
# COMPACT_ATOMS: atom_id res chain seq x y z
N GLY A 1 -30.45 0.74 -5.80
CA GLY A 1 -29.03 1.11 -5.86
C GLY A 1 -28.78 2.30 -4.96
N ALA A 2 -27.54 2.52 -4.52
CA ALA A 2 -27.16 3.70 -3.76
C ALA A 2 -27.29 4.95 -4.64
N PRO A 3 -27.86 6.06 -4.15
CA PRO A 3 -28.06 7.27 -4.96
C PRO A 3 -26.72 7.80 -5.49
N ARG A 4 -26.75 8.50 -6.63
CA ARG A 4 -25.55 9.16 -7.16
C ARG A 4 -25.03 10.20 -6.18
N ALA A 5 -23.84 9.95 -5.63
CA ALA A 5 -23.23 10.82 -4.64
C ALA A 5 -21.70 10.68 -4.65
N GLU A 6 -21.03 11.71 -4.15
CA GLU A 6 -19.61 11.70 -3.81
C GLU A 6 -19.47 12.03 -2.33
N ILE A 7 -18.75 11.19 -1.59
CA ILE A 7 -18.58 11.31 -0.14
C ILE A 7 -17.08 11.28 0.16
N LEU A 8 -16.62 12.28 0.89
CA LEU A 8 -15.29 12.31 1.49
C LEU A 8 -15.43 12.15 3.00
N SER A 9 -15.01 11.00 3.53
CA SER A 9 -14.99 10.74 4.97
C SER A 9 -13.55 10.80 5.48
N ARG A 10 -13.36 11.49 6.61
CA ARG A 10 -12.07 11.64 7.28
C ARG A 10 -12.24 11.25 8.75
N TYR A 11 -11.29 10.50 9.28
CA TYR A 11 -11.26 10.18 10.69
C TYR A 11 -9.84 9.90 11.18
N GLU A 12 -9.66 9.96 12.49
CA GLU A 12 -8.38 9.70 13.13
C GLU A 12 -8.21 8.20 13.38
N ALA A 13 -7.24 7.60 12.71
CA ALA A 13 -6.77 6.25 12.99
C ALA A 13 -5.57 6.33 13.96
N PRO A 14 -5.14 5.23 14.62
CA PRO A 14 -4.00 5.27 15.54
C PRO A 14 -2.67 5.80 14.97
N ARG A 15 -2.57 5.93 13.63
CA ARG A 15 -1.36 6.29 12.88
C ARG A 15 -1.50 7.61 12.12
N GLY A 16 -2.62 8.34 12.32
CA GLY A 16 -2.92 9.62 11.66
C GLY A 16 -4.25 9.61 10.88
N GLU A 17 -4.41 10.64 10.04
CA GLU A 17 -5.62 10.85 9.23
C GLU A 17 -5.83 9.73 8.20
N LEU A 18 -7.01 9.11 8.25
CA LEU A 18 -7.49 8.14 7.27
C LEU A 18 -8.64 8.74 6.46
N VAL A 19 -8.47 8.79 5.14
CA VAL A 19 -9.43 9.39 4.22
C VAL A 19 -10.02 8.33 3.30
N HIS A 20 -11.35 8.27 3.26
CA HIS A 20 -12.12 7.46 2.33
C HIS A 20 -12.88 8.36 1.36
N PHE A 21 -12.64 8.19 0.07
CA PHE A 21 -13.43 8.78 -1.00
C PHE A 21 -14.30 7.71 -1.63
N ILE A 22 -15.62 7.95 -1.66
CA ILE A 22 -16.62 7.01 -2.17
C ILE A 22 -17.46 7.73 -3.22
N ARG A 23 -17.57 7.13 -4.41
CA ARG A 23 -18.48 7.57 -5.47
C ARG A 23 -19.45 6.46 -5.84
N THR A 24 -20.73 6.80 -5.91
CA THR A 24 -21.84 5.89 -6.26
C THR A 24 -22.61 6.42 -7.47
N ASN A 25 -23.28 5.52 -8.22
CA ASN A 25 -23.93 5.85 -9.49
C ASN A 25 -25.30 5.19 -9.70
N ASN A 26 -26.20 5.24 -8.69
CA ASN A 26 -27.52 4.58 -8.74
C ASN A 26 -27.48 3.05 -8.91
N SER A 27 -26.29 2.43 -8.92
CA SER A 27 -26.12 0.98 -8.94
C SER A 27 -26.01 0.39 -7.52
N ASP A 28 -25.94 -0.93 -7.44
CA ASP A 28 -25.66 -1.70 -6.23
C ASP A 28 -24.16 -1.77 -5.89
N ARG A 29 -23.30 -1.24 -6.77
CA ARG A 29 -21.84 -1.25 -6.61
C ARG A 29 -21.30 0.16 -6.44
N VAL A 30 -20.22 0.27 -5.67
CA VAL A 30 -19.46 1.51 -5.59
C VAL A 30 -18.76 1.71 -6.93
N GLU A 31 -18.98 2.88 -7.54
CA GLU A 31 -18.35 3.23 -8.82
C GLU A 31 -16.85 3.48 -8.63
N ARG A 32 -16.48 4.13 -7.52
CA ARG A 32 -15.09 4.35 -7.14
C ARG A 32 -14.93 4.38 -5.63
N LEU A 33 -13.96 3.62 -5.13
CA LEU A 33 -13.49 3.67 -3.75
C LEU A 33 -12.00 4.01 -3.79
N ASP A 34 -11.62 5.10 -3.13
CA ASP A 34 -10.21 5.42 -2.90
C ASP A 34 -9.96 5.61 -1.40
N ILE A 35 -8.87 5.02 -0.94
CA ILE A 35 -8.47 5.01 0.46
C ILE A 35 -7.05 5.55 0.53
N ARG A 36 -6.88 6.66 1.23
CA ARG A 36 -5.58 7.20 1.63
C ARG A 36 -5.35 6.84 3.08
N THR A 37 -4.51 5.84 3.30
CA THR A 37 -4.15 5.39 4.64
C THR A 37 -3.07 6.26 5.26
N PRO A 38 -3.02 6.37 6.60
CA PRO A 38 -2.03 7.21 7.27
C PRO A 38 -0.60 6.78 6.94
N THR A 39 -0.33 5.47 6.96
CA THR A 39 0.98 4.91 6.60
C THR A 39 1.39 5.27 5.16
N LEU A 40 0.46 5.23 4.20
CA LEU A 40 0.76 5.59 2.82
C LEU A 40 1.18 7.06 2.70
N ALA A 41 0.52 7.95 3.44
CA ALA A 41 0.88 9.36 3.49
C ALA A 41 2.27 9.58 4.12
N ASN A 42 2.56 8.87 5.20
CA ASN A 42 3.78 9.05 6.00
C ASN A 42 5.04 8.44 5.35
N TRP A 43 4.91 7.53 4.38
CA TRP A 43 6.08 6.91 3.72
C TRP A 43 7.00 7.93 3.04
N THR A 44 6.44 9.00 2.48
CA THR A 44 7.24 10.06 1.85
C THR A 44 8.14 10.78 2.86
N SER A 45 7.63 11.03 4.06
CA SER A 45 8.40 11.61 5.16
C SER A 45 9.54 10.69 5.59
N VAL A 46 9.28 9.38 5.72
CA VAL A 46 10.35 8.41 6.05
C VAL A 46 11.43 8.40 4.97
N ALA A 47 11.05 8.40 3.69
CA ALA A 47 12.02 8.40 2.60
C ALA A 47 12.94 9.65 2.65
N VAL A 48 12.39 10.82 2.97
CA VAL A 48 13.17 12.06 3.14
C VAL A 48 14.06 11.98 4.39
N SER A 49 13.55 11.47 5.50
CA SER A 49 14.31 11.34 6.76
C SER A 49 15.50 10.37 6.66
N LEU A 50 15.53 9.49 5.65
CA LEU A 50 16.62 8.54 5.44
C LEU A 50 17.75 9.08 4.55
N VAL A 51 17.60 10.27 3.98
CA VAL A 51 18.63 10.86 3.10
C VAL A 51 19.84 11.28 3.93
N GLY A 52 20.98 10.61 3.73
CA GLY A 52 22.23 10.90 4.44
C GLY A 52 22.44 10.09 5.72
N GLU A 53 21.47 9.26 6.11
CA GLU A 53 21.56 8.37 7.28
C GLU A 53 22.24 7.04 6.95
N ASN A 54 22.67 6.31 7.98
CA ASN A 54 23.28 4.99 7.77
C ASN A 54 22.21 3.93 7.47
N LEU A 55 22.62 2.87 6.75
CA LEU A 55 21.75 1.72 6.48
C LEU A 55 21.20 1.08 7.78
N ALA A 56 21.98 1.13 8.86
CA ALA A 56 21.61 0.59 10.17
C ALA A 56 20.45 1.37 10.83
N ASP A 57 20.21 2.62 10.44
CA ASP A 57 19.18 3.48 11.05
C ASP A 57 17.80 3.28 10.41
N ILE A 58 17.74 2.61 9.24
CA ILE A 58 16.50 2.36 8.50
C ILE A 58 15.40 1.71 9.35
N PRO A 59 15.66 0.61 10.10
CA PRO A 59 14.62 -0.03 10.89
C PRO A 59 14.08 0.88 11.99
N VAL A 60 14.92 1.71 12.59
CA VAL A 60 14.53 2.63 13.67
C VAL A 60 13.64 3.73 13.13
N VAL A 61 14.05 4.37 12.03
CA VAL A 61 13.26 5.43 11.38
C VAL A 61 11.94 4.89 10.83
N ALA A 62 11.95 3.71 10.23
CA ALA A 62 10.72 3.08 9.76
C ALA A 62 9.79 2.69 10.90
N ALA A 63 10.30 2.12 12.00
CA ALA A 63 9.50 1.75 13.17
C ALA A 63 8.86 2.95 13.87
N ALA A 64 9.49 4.13 13.80
CA ALA A 64 8.98 5.35 14.43
C ALA A 64 7.57 5.76 13.94
N ILE A 65 7.16 5.35 12.74
CA ILE A 65 5.82 5.64 12.20
C ILE A 65 4.81 4.49 12.40
N ASP A 66 5.19 3.40 13.07
CA ASP A 66 4.40 2.16 13.21
C ASP A 66 3.73 1.72 11.89
N PRO A 67 4.52 1.34 10.87
CA PRO A 67 4.01 1.20 9.51
C PRO A 67 3.16 -0.06 9.37
N CYS A 68 1.86 0.13 9.19
CA CYS A 68 0.94 -0.92 8.74
C CYS A 68 1.10 -1.18 7.22
N LEU A 69 1.85 -2.22 6.83
CA LEU A 69 2.06 -2.59 5.41
C LEU A 69 0.78 -3.09 4.71
N SER A 70 -0.13 -3.73 5.44
CA SER A 70 -1.44 -4.13 4.90
C SER A 70 -2.32 -2.91 4.58
N CYS A 71 -2.13 -1.80 5.29
CA CYS A 71 -2.81 -0.53 4.99
C CYS A 71 -2.25 0.12 3.71
N THR A 72 -1.10 -0.35 3.20
CA THR A 72 -0.46 0.13 1.97
C THR A 72 -0.48 -0.92 0.85
N SER A 73 -1.48 -1.82 0.81
CA SER A 73 -1.57 -3.02 -0.05
C SER A 73 -1.67 -2.79 -1.58
N ARG A 74 -0.97 -1.80 -2.12
CA ARG A 74 -0.78 -1.58 -3.55
C ARG A 74 0.66 -1.98 -3.87
N VAL A 75 0.88 -3.25 -4.17
CA VAL A 75 2.23 -3.76 -4.48
C VAL A 75 2.48 -3.69 -5.97
N THR A 76 3.64 -3.13 -6.33
CA THR A 76 4.13 -3.09 -7.71
C THR A 76 5.50 -3.76 -7.74
N ILE A 77 5.64 -4.77 -8.59
CA ILE A 77 6.91 -5.47 -8.82
C ILE A 77 7.64 -4.74 -9.95
N VAL A 78 8.88 -4.32 -9.68
CA VAL A 78 9.74 -3.65 -10.65
C VAL A 78 10.92 -4.58 -10.97
N ASP A 79 10.91 -5.14 -12.17
CA ASP A 79 12.03 -5.88 -12.74
C ASP A 79 12.97 -4.90 -13.44
N ARG A 80 14.19 -4.75 -12.91
CA ARG A 80 15.19 -3.83 -13.44
C ARG A 80 15.90 -4.36 -14.67
N GLU A 81 16.04 -5.68 -14.80
CA GLU A 81 16.72 -6.31 -15.94
C GLU A 81 15.80 -6.29 -17.17
N GLU A 82 14.56 -6.70 -16.99
CA GLU A 82 13.54 -6.72 -18.03
C GLU A 82 12.87 -5.35 -18.27
N ARG A 83 13.19 -4.34 -17.43
CA ARG A 83 12.55 -3.01 -17.41
C ARG A 83 11.02 -3.08 -17.36
N ARG A 84 10.49 -4.05 -16.61
CA ARG A 84 9.05 -4.32 -16.52
C ARG A 84 8.51 -3.91 -15.15
N THR A 85 7.36 -3.25 -15.15
CA THR A 85 6.64 -2.88 -13.92
C THR A 85 5.26 -3.51 -13.95
N THR A 86 4.95 -4.36 -12.97
CA THR A 86 3.68 -5.09 -12.90
C THR A 86 2.99 -4.81 -11.57
N VAL A 87 1.75 -4.34 -11.62
CA VAL A 87 0.88 -4.24 -10.44
C VAL A 87 0.34 -5.63 -10.12
N THR A 88 0.47 -6.05 -8.86
CA THR A 88 0.11 -7.40 -8.42
C THR A 88 -0.94 -7.34 -7.32
N THR A 89 -1.80 -8.35 -7.23
CA THR A 89 -2.66 -8.54 -6.07
C THR A 89 -1.88 -9.25 -4.94
N LEU A 90 -2.44 -9.26 -3.73
CA LEU A 90 -1.85 -10.01 -2.61
C LEU A 90 -1.82 -11.52 -2.88
N ASP A 91 -2.87 -12.04 -3.52
CA ASP A 91 -2.94 -13.47 -3.88
C ASP A 91 -1.89 -13.84 -4.92
N ASP A 92 -1.72 -12.99 -5.95
CA ASP A 92 -0.67 -13.17 -6.95
C ASP A 92 0.73 -13.10 -6.33
N LEU A 93 0.95 -12.15 -5.40
CA LEU A 93 2.23 -12.00 -4.70
C LEU A 93 2.53 -13.22 -3.82
N ARG A 94 1.52 -13.74 -3.12
CA ARG A 94 1.66 -14.95 -2.31
C ARG A 94 1.99 -16.16 -3.19
N ALA A 95 1.28 -16.34 -4.29
CA ALA A 95 1.53 -17.43 -5.24
C ALA A 95 2.93 -17.33 -5.84
N TYR A 96 3.37 -16.11 -6.20
CA TYR A 96 4.74 -15.84 -6.63
C TYR A 96 5.76 -16.26 -5.57
N GLY A 97 5.60 -15.84 -4.31
CA GLY A 97 6.52 -16.18 -3.23
C GLY A 97 6.65 -17.69 -3.00
N ILE A 98 5.53 -18.41 -2.97
CA ILE A 98 5.53 -19.88 -2.84
C ILE A 98 6.31 -20.53 -3.98
N ARG A 99 6.07 -20.11 -5.23
CA ARG A 99 6.80 -20.64 -6.39
C ARG A 99 8.30 -20.34 -6.30
N PHE A 100 8.66 -19.09 -6.00
CA PHE A 100 10.04 -18.64 -5.91
C PHE A 100 10.86 -19.46 -4.91
N TYR A 101 10.35 -19.67 -3.68
CA TYR A 101 11.06 -20.47 -2.68
C TYR A 101 11.10 -21.96 -3.03
N ARG A 102 10.05 -22.48 -3.67
CA ARG A 102 10.03 -23.88 -4.13
C ARG A 102 11.13 -24.16 -5.16
N GLU A 103 11.30 -23.27 -6.13
CA GLU A 103 12.32 -23.36 -7.17
C GLU A 103 13.74 -23.19 -6.60
N ARG A 104 13.94 -22.31 -5.61
CA ARG A 104 15.25 -22.07 -4.98
C ARG A 104 15.67 -23.15 -3.98
N GLU A 105 14.73 -23.71 -3.22
CA GLU A 105 15.01 -24.73 -2.20
C GLU A 105 14.92 -26.17 -2.72
N GLY A 106 14.65 -26.36 -4.02
CA GLY A 106 14.71 -27.67 -4.67
C GLY A 106 13.70 -28.69 -4.12
N ARG A 107 12.47 -28.25 -3.76
CA ARG A 107 11.39 -29.13 -3.28
C ARG A 107 10.28 -29.33 -4.30
#